data_AF-A0A7C6IZH9-F1
#
_entry.id   AF-A0A7C6IZH9-F1
#
_cell.length_a   1.000
_cell.length_b   1.000
_cell.length_c   1.000
_cell.angle_alpha   90.00
_cell.angle_beta   90.00
_cell.angle_gamma   90.00
#
_symmetry.space_group_name_H-M   'P 1'
#
loop_
_entity.id
_entity.type
_entity.pdbx_description
1 polymer ?
#
loop_
_entity_poly.entity_id
_entity_poly.type
_entity_poly.pdbx_seq_one_letter_code
_entity_poly.pdbx_strand_id
1 'polypeptide(L)' 'MKTMVYKYRISKFKNFANGLFFAIITIVTLSLCLLFIETGVSTNYQIYLIFIIALFSLIMGFRSMLIKVGKH' A
#
# COMPACT_ATOMS: atom_id res chain seq x y z
N MET A 1 -11.12 -27.52 -17.85
CA MET A 1 -11.47 -26.75 -16.62
C MET A 1 -10.30 -26.45 -15.69
N LYS A 2 -9.30 -27.34 -15.49
CA LYS A 2 -8.17 -27.11 -14.55
C LYS A 2 -7.35 -25.82 -14.82
N THR A 3 -7.24 -25.40 -16.07
CA THR A 3 -6.53 -24.18 -16.49
C THR A 3 -7.23 -22.87 -16.05
N MET A 4 -8.57 -22.85 -15.96
CA MET A 4 -9.30 -21.68 -15.45
C MET A 4 -9.10 -21.49 -13.95
N VAL A 5 -9.12 -22.57 -13.17
CA VAL A 5 -8.91 -22.54 -11.71
C VAL A 5 -7.51 -22.03 -11.37
N TYR A 6 -6.48 -22.45 -12.12
CA TYR A 6 -5.11 -22.01 -11.91
C TYR A 6 -4.92 -20.52 -12.24
N LYS A 7 -5.52 -20.05 -13.33
CA LYS A 7 -5.51 -18.63 -13.76
C LYS A 7 -6.19 -17.73 -12.71
N TYR A 8 -7.26 -18.22 -12.10
CA TYR A 8 -7.98 -17.50 -11.05
C TYR A 8 -7.17 -17.38 -9.75
N ARG A 9 -6.48 -18.46 -9.36
CA ARG A 9 -5.57 -18.47 -8.19
C ARG A 9 -4.40 -17.50 -8.36
N ILE A 10 -3.75 -17.49 -9.53
CA ILE A 10 -2.64 -16.57 -9.84
C ILE A 10 -3.11 -15.11 -9.81
N SER A 11 -4.29 -14.81 -10.36
CA SER A 11 -4.87 -13.46 -10.32
C SER A 11 -5.13 -12.97 -8.90
N LYS A 12 -5.65 -13.86 -8.03
CA LYS A 12 -5.89 -13.55 -6.60
C LYS A 12 -4.58 -13.32 -5.84
N PHE A 13 -3.55 -14.14 -6.12
CA PHE A 13 -2.23 -14.01 -5.51
C PHE A 13 -1.50 -12.74 -5.96
N LYS A 14 -1.61 -12.36 -7.24
CA LYS A 14 -1.07 -11.10 -7.77
C LYS A 14 -1.70 -9.87 -7.11
N ASN A 15 -3.01 -9.90 -6.87
CA ASN A 15 -3.69 -8.83 -6.15
C ASN A 15 -3.28 -8.77 -4.68
N PHE A 16 -3.14 -9.92 -4.02
CA PHE A 16 -2.64 -9.99 -2.65
C PHE A 16 -1.21 -9.44 -2.56
N ALA A 17 -0.34 -9.82 -3.49
CA ALA A 17 1.03 -9.30 -3.58
C ALA A 17 1.06 -7.78 -3.81
N ASN A 18 0.19 -7.23 -4.68
CA ASN A 18 0.07 -5.79 -4.85
C ASN A 18 -0.40 -5.08 -3.57
N GLY A 19 -1.43 -5.60 -2.89
CA GLY A 19 -1.91 -5.04 -1.63
C GLY A 19 -0.84 -5.10 -0.53
N LEU A 20 -0.12 -6.21 -0.44
CA LEU A 20 0.98 -6.40 0.50
C LEU A 20 2.14 -5.44 0.20
N PHE A 21 2.45 -5.21 -1.08
CA PHE A 21 3.47 -4.26 -1.50
C PHE A 21 3.14 -2.83 -1.05
N PHE A 22 1.89 -2.38 -1.24
CA PHE A 22 1.44 -1.08 -0.74
C PHE A 22 1.48 -1.00 0.80
N ALA A 23 1.09 -2.07 1.50
CA ALA A 23 1.17 -2.11 2.97
C ALA A 23 2.61 -1.99 3.48
N ILE A 24 3.56 -2.67 2.84
CA ILE A 24 4.99 -2.57 3.18
C ILE A 24 5.49 -1.14 2.97
N ILE A 25 5.14 -0.49 1.85
CA ILE A 25 5.49 0.91 1.59
C ILE A 25 4.94 1.80 2.72
N THR A 26 3.66 1.67 3.07
CA THR A 26 3.04 2.46 4.13
C THR A 26 3.75 2.27 5.48
N ILE A 27 4.11 1.04 5.85
CA ILE A 27 4.85 0.75 7.09
C ILE A 27 6.23 1.42 7.07
N VAL A 28 6.98 1.29 5.97
CA VAL A 28 8.31 1.92 5.82
C VAL A 28 8.21 3.45 5.92
N THR A 29 7.22 4.05 5.25
CA THR A 29 6.99 5.49 5.29
C THR A 29 6.62 5.98 6.69
N LEU A 30 5.79 5.24 7.43
CA LEU A 30 5.45 5.55 8.83
C LEU A 30 6.66 5.43 9.76
N SER A 31 7.48 4.39 9.60
CA SER A 31 8.71 4.21 10.38
C SER A 31 9.71 5.34 10.13
N LEU A 32 9.85 5.79 8.88
CA LEU A 32 10.66 6.98 8.55
C LEU A 32 10.10 8.23 9.23
N CYS A 33 8.77 8.40 9.21
CA CYS A 33 8.10 9.53 9.85
C CYS A 33 8.42 9.58 11.36
N LEU A 34 8.34 8.44 12.05
CA LEU A 34 8.67 8.34 13.48
C LEU A 34 10.14 8.64 13.75
N LEU A 35 11.07 8.14 12.93
CA LEU A 35 12.49 8.46 13.03
C LEU A 35 12.78 9.96 12.84
N PHE A 36 12.10 10.63 11.91
CA PHE A 36 12.25 12.07 11.69
C PHE A 36 11.68 12.91 12.84
N ILE A 37 10.62 12.44 13.50
CA ILE A 37 10.07 13.06 14.71
C ILE A 37 11.05 12.91 15.89
N GLU A 38 11.59 11.71 16.10
CA GLU A 38 12.49 11.39 17.21
C GLU A 38 13.82 12.14 17.13
N THR A 39 14.36 12.29 15.92
CA THR A 39 15.65 12.96 15.70
C THR A 39 15.56 14.49 15.75
N GLY A 40 14.35 15.06 15.75
CA GLY A 40 14.13 16.52 15.86
C GLY A 40 14.68 17.36 14.69
N VAL A 41 15.20 16.72 13.62
CA VAL A 41 15.89 17.38 12.50
C VAL A 41 14.91 17.85 11.42
N SER A 42 13.65 17.43 11.49
CA SER A 42 12.67 17.62 10.42
C SER A 42 11.75 18.82 10.70
N THR A 43 11.63 19.72 9.72
CA THR A 43 10.59 20.75 9.76
C THR A 43 9.22 20.09 9.65
N ASN A 44 8.22 20.56 10.42
CA ASN A 44 6.87 20.00 10.44
C ASN A 44 6.30 19.69 9.04
N TYR A 45 6.65 20.49 8.03
CA TYR A 45 6.29 20.29 6.62
C TYR A 45 6.75 18.95 6.01
N GLN A 46 7.94 18.45 6.34
CA GLN A 46 8.43 17.16 5.85
C GLN A 46 7.64 15.99 6.42
N ILE A 47 7.29 16.06 7.71
CA ILE A 47 6.46 15.07 8.39
C ILE A 47 5.07 15.01 7.72
N TYR A 48 4.46 16.17 7.45
CA TYR A 48 3.17 16.24 6.73
C TYR A 48 3.25 15.65 5.32
N LEU A 49 4.32 15.93 4.57
CA LEU A 49 4.50 15.35 3.22
C LEU A 49 4.62 13.83 3.25
N ILE A 50 5.43 13.28 4.17
CA ILE A 50 5.59 11.84 4.36
C ILE A 50 4.25 11.19 4.72
N PHE A 51 3.46 11.83 5.59
CA PHE A 51 2.14 11.36 5.97
C PHE A 51 1.14 11.37 4.80
N ILE A 52 1.13 12.42 3.97
CA ILE A 52 0.28 12.50 2.77
C ILE A 52 0.64 11.39 1.77
N ILE A 53 1.93 11.10 1.57
CA ILE A 53 2.41 10.01 0.70
C ILE A 53 1.93 8.65 1.23
N ALA A 54 2.01 8.43 2.55
CA ALA A 54 1.51 7.20 3.17
C ALA A 54 0.00 7.01 2.97
N LEU A 55 -0.79 8.09 3.12
CA LEU A 55 -2.23 8.11 2.83
C LEU A 55 -2.53 7.80 1.36
N PHE A 56 -1.78 8.38 0.42
CA PHE A 56 -1.93 8.10 -1.00
C PHE A 56 -1.64 6.64 -1.36
N SER A 57 -0.56 6.06 -0.81
CA SER A 57 -0.25 4.63 -0.95
C SER A 57 -1.35 3.74 -0.39
N LEU A 58 -1.92 4.10 0.76
CA LEU A 58 -3.02 3.37 1.37
C LEU A 58 -4.27 3.40 0.47
N ILE A 59 -4.65 4.59 -0.03
CA ILE A 59 -5.80 4.77 -0.92
C ILE A 59 -5.60 4.03 -2.25
N MET A 60 -4.39 4.06 -2.81
CA MET A 60 -4.02 3.28 -4.01
C MET A 60 -4.14 1.77 -3.76
N GLY A 61 -3.66 1.29 -2.60
CA GLY A 61 -3.81 -0.10 -2.16
C GLY A 61 -5.28 -0.53 -2.06
N PHE A 62 -6.11 0.30 -1.42
CA PHE A 62 -7.56 0.08 -1.32
C PHE A 62 -8.26 0.13 -2.67
N ARG A 63 -7.93 1.08 -3.56
CA ARG A 63 -8.48 1.11 -4.93
C ARG A 63 -8.10 -0.13 -5.72
N SER A 64 -6.86 -0.61 -5.60
CA SER A 64 -6.41 -1.84 -6.26
C SER A 64 -7.21 -3.07 -5.82
N MET A 65 -7.59 -3.13 -4.54
CA MET A 65 -8.50 -4.17 -4.02
C MET A 65 -9.96 -3.96 -4.49
N LEU A 66 -10.50 -2.74 -4.37
CA LEU A 66 -11.92 -2.46 -4.61
C LEU A 66 -12.34 -2.46 -6.09
N ILE A 67 -11.48 -1.98 -7.00
CA ILE A 67 -11.79 -1.90 -8.45
C ILE A 67 -12.09 -3.28 -9.06
N LYS A 68 -11.65 -4.39 -8.43
CA LYS A 68 -11.96 -5.74 -8.91
C LYS A 68 -13.05 -6.48 -8.13
N VAL A 69 -13.48 -5.98 -6.97
CA VAL A 69 -14.66 -6.51 -6.26
C VAL A 69 -15.94 -6.14 -7.02
N GLY A 70 -16.00 -4.96 -7.65
CA GLY A 70 -17.13 -4.54 -8.49
C GLY A 70 -17.17 -5.13 -9.91
N LYS A 71 -16.30 -6.10 -10.24
CA LYS A 71 -16.27 -6.78 -11.55
C LYS A 71 -16.76 -8.23 -11.49
N HIS A 72 -17.49 -8.58 -10.44
CA HIS A 72 -18.10 -9.89 -10.26
C HIS A 72 -19.60 -9.86 -10.50
#